data_AF-A0A9D4X4Z1-F1
#
_entry.id   AF-A0A9D4X4Z1-F1
#
_cell.length_a   1.000
_cell.length_b   1.000
_cell.length_c   1.000
_cell.angle_alpha   90.00
_cell.angle_beta   90.00
_cell.angle_gamma   90.00
#
_symmetry.space_group_name_H-M   'P 1'
#
loop_
_entity.id
_entity.type
_entity.pdbx_description
1 polymer ?
#
loop_
_entity_poly.entity_id
_entity_poly.type
_entity_poly.pdbx_seq_one_letter_code
_entity_poly.pdbx_strand_id
1 'polypeptide(L)'
;INELETALSTYKSISADAPGQIIWSVAENYRFEPALIEGKKLIADIGKMMSVQVIVEGSMNSSNPYFSSSWRRSFTGGFILDMGVHFIAGLRMVIFKILLSNSQTILFINLCSSVFPNAIYVAENSDYHWCSKIKWDFLASES
;
A
#
# COMPACT_ATOMS: atom_id res chain seq x y z
N ILE A 1 1.39 23.71 -4.68
CA ILE A 1 0.21 24.30 -5.38
C ILE A 1 0.54 24.55 -6.84
N ASN A 2 1.63 25.26 -7.16
CA ASN A 2 2.01 25.60 -8.54
C ASN A 2 2.22 24.38 -9.49
N GLU A 3 2.84 23.29 -9.01
CA GLU A 3 3.09 22.10 -9.85
C GLU A 3 1.80 21.34 -10.21
N LEU A 4 0.85 21.25 -9.28
CA LEU A 4 -0.43 20.59 -9.52
C LEU A 4 -1.27 21.35 -10.56
N GLU A 5 -1.32 22.67 -10.41
CA GLU A 5 -2.02 23.55 -11.36
C GLU A 5 -1.38 23.48 -12.75
N THR A 6 -0.05 23.44 -12.80
CA THR A 6 0.70 23.26 -14.05
C THR A 6 0.36 21.92 -14.69
N ALA A 7 0.45 20.81 -13.96
CA ALA A 7 0.13 19.48 -14.48
C ALA A 7 -1.33 19.38 -14.97
N LEU A 8 -2.27 19.98 -14.24
CA LEU A 8 -3.68 20.02 -14.64
C LEU A 8 -3.90 20.86 -15.91
N SER A 9 -3.22 22.00 -16.02
CA SER A 9 -3.25 22.85 -17.21
C SER A 9 -2.70 22.12 -18.43
N THR A 10 -1.54 21.46 -18.29
CA THR A 10 -0.93 20.65 -19.34
C THR A 10 -1.84 19.51 -19.79
N TYR A 11 -2.44 18.78 -18.84
CA TYR A 11 -3.40 17.72 -19.17
C TYR A 11 -4.58 18.25 -19.97
N LYS A 12 -5.17 19.37 -19.55
CA LYS A 12 -6.30 20.00 -20.25
C LYS A 12 -5.93 20.41 -21.68
N SER A 13 -4.76 21.00 -21.88
CA SER A 13 -4.27 21.37 -23.22
C SER A 13 -4.12 20.15 -24.12
N ILE A 14 -3.47 19.09 -23.64
CA ILE A 14 -3.29 17.85 -24.42
C ILE A 14 -4.65 17.20 -24.73
N SER A 15 -5.58 17.24 -23.78
CA SER A 15 -6.93 16.66 -23.97
C SER A 15 -7.79 17.41 -24.99
N ALA A 16 -7.55 18.71 -25.18
CA ALA A 16 -8.32 19.52 -26.13
C ALA A 16 -7.98 19.17 -27.60
N ASP A 17 -6.74 18.76 -27.85
CA ASP A 17 -6.23 18.46 -29.20
C ASP A 17 -6.38 16.98 -29.58
N ALA A 18 -6.81 16.12 -28.63
CA ALA A 18 -6.95 14.69 -28.89
C ALA A 18 -8.28 14.36 -29.58
N PRO A 19 -8.29 13.41 -30.54
CA PRO A 19 -9.48 12.99 -31.27
C PRO A 19 -10.50 12.20 -30.43
N GLY A 20 -10.29 12.10 -29.12
CA GLY A 20 -11.15 11.37 -28.18
C GLY A 20 -10.76 11.64 -26.72
N GLN A 21 -11.53 11.06 -25.80
CA GLN A 21 -11.29 11.23 -24.37
C GLN A 21 -9.96 10.59 -23.96
N ILE A 22 -9.02 11.41 -23.49
CA ILE A 22 -7.76 10.92 -22.91
C ILE A 22 -8.05 10.31 -21.54
N ILE A 23 -7.45 9.14 -21.28
CA ILE A 23 -7.45 8.50 -19.97
C ILE A 23 -6.13 8.82 -19.28
N TRP A 24 -6.19 9.51 -18.15
CA TRP A 24 -5.06 9.63 -17.24
C TRP A 24 -5.18 8.58 -16.13
N SER A 25 -4.12 7.81 -15.92
CA SER A 25 -4.05 6.84 -14.83
C SER A 25 -2.64 6.76 -14.26
N VAL A 26 -2.54 6.48 -12.97
CA VAL A 26 -1.27 6.23 -12.29
C VAL A 26 -0.92 4.75 -12.43
N ALA A 27 0.32 4.43 -12.82
CA ALA A 27 0.81 3.06 -12.97
C ALA A 27 1.12 2.39 -11.62
N GLU A 28 0.07 2.14 -10.83
CA GLU A 28 0.16 1.42 -9.56
C GLU A 28 -0.03 -0.10 -9.79
N ASN A 29 1.06 -0.86 -9.68
CA ASN A 29 1.10 -2.30 -9.97
C ASN A 29 0.46 -3.15 -8.87
N TYR A 30 0.42 -2.70 -7.61
CA TYR A 30 -0.17 -3.47 -6.51
C TYR A 30 -1.67 -3.75 -6.73
N ARG A 31 -2.33 -2.98 -7.59
CA ARG A 31 -3.73 -3.23 -8.01
C ARG A 31 -3.88 -4.47 -8.89
N PHE A 32 -2.79 -5.04 -9.38
CA PHE A 32 -2.77 -6.19 -10.28
C PHE A 32 -2.02 -7.38 -9.70
N GLU A 33 -1.51 -7.28 -8.47
CA GLU A 33 -0.80 -8.39 -7.81
C GLU A 33 -1.77 -9.56 -7.58
N PRO A 34 -1.48 -10.77 -8.08
CA PRO A 34 -2.40 -11.91 -8.01
C PRO A 34 -2.84 -12.23 -6.58
N ALA A 35 -1.93 -12.14 -5.61
CA ALA A 35 -2.23 -12.39 -4.20
C ALA A 35 -3.30 -11.42 -3.65
N LEU A 36 -3.26 -10.15 -4.04
CA LEU A 36 -4.25 -9.15 -3.63
C LEU A 36 -5.58 -9.36 -4.36
N ILE A 37 -5.54 -9.77 -5.63
CA ILE A 37 -6.74 -10.10 -6.41
C ILE A 37 -7.47 -11.29 -5.79
N GLU A 38 -6.75 -12.35 -5.42
CA GLU A 38 -7.35 -13.50 -4.75
C GLU A 38 -7.80 -13.17 -3.32
N GLY A 39 -7.00 -12.42 -2.56
CA GLY A 39 -7.39 -11.95 -1.22
C GLY A 39 -8.71 -11.19 -1.23
N LYS A 40 -8.95 -10.37 -2.27
CA LYS A 40 -10.23 -9.67 -2.48
C LYS A 40 -11.41 -10.62 -2.71
N LYS A 41 -11.20 -11.80 -3.32
CA LYS A 41 -12.29 -12.79 -3.48
C LYS A 41 -12.59 -13.45 -2.15
N LEU A 42 -11.54 -13.89 -1.45
CA LEU A 42 -11.67 -14.59 -0.17
C LEU A 42 -12.35 -13.72 0.89
N ILE A 43 -12.10 -12.41 0.89
CA ILE A 43 -12.66 -11.51 1.91
C ILE A 43 -14.19 -11.44 1.91
N ALA A 44 -14.84 -11.80 0.80
CA ALA A 44 -16.30 -11.86 0.73
C ALA A 44 -16.87 -12.92 1.70
N ASP A 45 -16.09 -13.96 2.00
CA ASP A 45 -16.54 -15.13 2.75
C ASP A 45 -16.14 -15.09 4.24
N ILE A 46 -15.32 -14.11 4.66
CA ILE A 46 -14.72 -14.08 6.01
C ILE A 46 -15.65 -13.44 7.07
N GLY A 47 -16.87 -13.04 6.69
CA GLY A 47 -17.83 -12.45 7.62
C GLY A 47 -17.45 -11.04 8.08
N LYS A 48 -17.80 -10.66 9.31
CA LYS A 48 -17.61 -9.28 9.81
C LYS A 48 -16.16 -9.04 10.25
N MET A 49 -15.43 -8.26 9.46
CA MET A 49 -14.06 -7.85 9.75
C MET A 49 -13.99 -6.71 10.79
N MET A 50 -13.19 -6.92 11.85
CA MET A 50 -13.04 -5.98 12.96
C MET A 50 -11.79 -5.12 12.86
N SER A 51 -10.65 -5.73 12.51
CA SER A 51 -9.39 -5.00 12.38
C SER A 51 -8.51 -5.58 11.31
N VAL A 52 -7.72 -4.69 10.71
CA VAL A 52 -6.71 -5.03 9.71
C VAL A 52 -5.37 -4.51 10.17
N GLN A 53 -4.35 -5.37 10.15
CA GLN A 53 -2.99 -4.99 10.48
C GLN A 53 -2.05 -5.30 9.31
N VAL A 54 -1.37 -4.27 8.83
CA VAL A 54 -0.30 -4.42 7.83
C VAL A 54 1.02 -4.06 8.49
N ILE A 55 1.95 -5.02 8.47
CA ILE A 55 3.33 -4.84 8.92
C ILE A 55 4.24 -5.04 7.71
N VAL A 56 4.99 -4.01 7.36
CA VAL A 56 5.97 -4.07 6.27
C VAL A 56 7.34 -3.79 6.84
N GLU A 57 8.24 -4.75 6.67
CA GLU A 57 9.62 -4.66 7.09
C GLU A 57 10.53 -4.82 5.86
N GLY A 58 11.20 -3.72 5.51
CA GLY A 58 12.14 -3.69 4.39
C GLY A 58 13.48 -3.13 4.86
N SER A 59 14.55 -3.90 4.66
CA SER A 59 15.89 -3.41 4.95
C SER A 59 16.35 -2.44 3.86
N MET A 60 16.41 -1.16 4.21
CA MET A 60 16.92 -0.09 3.35
C MET A 60 18.36 0.22 3.76
N ASN A 61 19.27 -0.69 3.39
CA ASN A 61 20.71 -0.57 3.64
C ASN A 61 21.49 -0.37 2.32
N SER A 62 22.80 -0.13 2.40
CA SER A 62 23.68 0.14 1.26
C SER A 62 23.74 -0.97 0.21
N SER A 63 23.35 -2.20 0.55
CA SER A 63 23.28 -3.33 -0.39
C SER A 63 21.99 -3.29 -1.22
N ASN A 64 20.98 -2.52 -0.81
CA ASN A 64 19.73 -2.36 -1.54
C ASN A 64 19.91 -1.34 -2.68
N PRO A 65 19.69 -1.70 -3.95
CA PRO A 65 19.90 -0.79 -5.07
C PRO A 65 19.02 0.47 -4.97
N TYR A 66 17.83 0.38 -4.38
CA TYR A 66 16.94 1.52 -4.18
C TYR A 66 17.47 2.51 -3.14
N PHE A 67 18.20 2.02 -2.14
CA PHE A 67 18.83 2.87 -1.12
C PHE A 67 19.87 3.80 -1.72
N SER A 68 20.58 3.38 -2.78
CA SER A 68 21.63 4.16 -3.42
C SER A 68 21.13 5.44 -4.12
N SER A 69 19.85 5.50 -4.48
CA SER A 69 19.27 6.64 -5.20
C SER A 69 19.06 7.87 -4.30
N SER A 70 19.68 8.99 -4.66
CA SER A 70 19.67 10.22 -3.85
C SER A 70 18.29 10.85 -3.75
N TRP A 71 17.50 10.87 -4.83
CA TRP A 71 16.18 11.48 -4.83
C TRP A 71 15.20 10.79 -3.87
N ARG A 72 15.28 9.46 -3.71
CA ARG A 72 14.44 8.70 -2.77
C ARG A 72 14.75 9.03 -1.31
N ARG A 73 16.00 9.39 -1.01
CA ARG A 73 16.42 9.82 0.33
C ARG A 73 16.05 11.26 0.63
N SER A 74 16.04 12.11 -0.40
CA SER A 74 15.79 13.55 -0.28
C SER A 74 14.32 13.95 -0.50
N PHE A 75 13.44 12.99 -0.78
CA PHE A 75 12.02 13.22 -0.98
C PHE A 75 11.28 13.31 0.36
N THR A 76 10.31 14.22 0.48
CA THR A 76 9.46 14.34 1.68
C THR A 76 8.67 13.05 1.90
N GLY A 77 8.89 12.39 3.04
CA GLY A 77 8.31 11.06 3.33
C GLY A 77 9.18 9.89 2.86
N GLY A 78 10.23 10.14 2.08
CA GLY A 78 11.29 9.19 1.73
C GLY A 78 10.78 7.83 1.26
N PHE A 79 11.47 6.77 1.69
CA PHE A 79 11.11 5.38 1.37
C PHE A 79 9.74 4.95 1.91
N ILE A 80 9.23 5.60 2.97
CA ILE A 80 7.90 5.32 3.51
C ILE A 80 6.85 5.76 2.50
N LEU A 81 7.00 6.94 1.89
CA LEU A 81 6.06 7.41 0.88
C LEU A 81 6.27 6.72 -0.47
N ASP A 82 7.51 6.37 -0.82
CA ASP A 82 7.84 5.60 -2.03
C ASP A 82 7.18 4.20 -2.01
N MET A 83 7.30 3.45 -0.90
CA MET A 83 6.72 2.10 -0.77
C MET A 83 5.30 2.08 -0.21
N GLY A 84 4.98 3.00 0.71
CA GLY A 84 3.74 2.94 1.48
C GLY A 84 2.48 3.08 0.63
N VAL A 85 2.52 3.88 -0.42
CA VAL A 85 1.38 4.08 -1.34
C VAL A 85 0.91 2.77 -1.98
N HIS A 86 1.83 1.85 -2.26
CA HIS A 86 1.53 0.53 -2.81
C HIS A 86 0.70 -0.32 -1.85
N PHE A 87 1.08 -0.36 -0.57
CA PHE A 87 0.33 -1.10 0.45
C PHE A 87 -1.03 -0.48 0.73
N ILE A 88 -1.13 0.85 0.72
CA ILE A 88 -2.43 1.54 0.82
C ILE A 88 -3.31 1.21 -0.39
N ALA A 89 -2.75 1.21 -1.61
CA ALA A 89 -3.49 0.86 -2.82
C ALA A 89 -4.00 -0.58 -2.78
N GLY A 90 -3.14 -1.52 -2.39
CA GLY A 90 -3.49 -2.93 -2.20
C GLY A 90 -4.56 -3.13 -1.14
N LEU A 91 -4.41 -2.51 0.03
CA LEU A 91 -5.42 -2.53 1.09
C LEU A 91 -6.76 -2.00 0.60
N ARG A 92 -6.77 -0.84 -0.05
CA ARG A 92 -8.00 -0.28 -0.64
C ARG A 92 -8.61 -1.25 -1.66
N MET A 93 -7.81 -1.98 -2.42
CA MET A 93 -8.36 -2.97 -3.34
C MET A 93 -9.09 -4.11 -2.62
N VAL A 94 -8.53 -4.59 -1.51
CA VAL A 94 -9.05 -5.77 -0.78
C VAL A 94 -10.20 -5.39 0.16
N ILE A 95 -10.04 -4.36 0.99
CA ILE A 95 -10.95 -4.10 2.13
C ILE A 95 -11.85 -2.87 1.98
N PHE A 96 -11.76 -2.09 0.90
CA PHE A 96 -12.45 -0.80 0.81
C PHE A 96 -13.97 -0.89 0.97
N LYS A 97 -14.61 -1.93 0.43
CA LYS A 97 -16.06 -2.14 0.61
C LYS A 97 -16.42 -2.35 2.09
N ILE A 98 -15.59 -3.06 2.84
CA ILE A 98 -15.79 -3.35 4.27
C ILE A 98 -15.64 -2.08 5.10
N LEU A 99 -14.63 -1.25 4.80
CA LEU A 99 -14.43 0.02 5.48
C LEU A 99 -15.61 0.99 5.28
N LEU A 100 -16.27 0.95 4.11
CA LEU A 100 -17.46 1.75 3.85
C LEU A 100 -18.71 1.22 4.57
N SER A 101 -18.84 -0.10 4.75
CA SER A 101 -20.01 -0.70 5.40
C SER A 101 -19.90 -0.73 6.92
N ASN A 102 -18.69 -0.73 7.49
CA ASN A 102 -18.45 -0.89 8.91
C ASN A 102 -17.64 0.29 9.48
N SER A 103 -18.35 1.29 10.02
CA SER A 103 -17.75 2.49 10.64
C SER A 103 -16.87 2.21 11.87
N GLN A 104 -16.74 0.95 12.31
CA GLN A 104 -15.99 0.53 13.51
C GLN A 104 -14.75 -0.32 13.17
N THR A 105 -14.45 -0.56 11.89
CA THR A 105 -13.25 -1.33 11.51
C THR A 105 -12.00 -0.48 11.73
N ILE A 106 -11.07 -0.99 12.53
CA ILE A 106 -9.82 -0.28 12.85
C ILE A 106 -8.70 -0.75 11.92
N LEU A 107 -8.00 0.20 11.29
CA LEU A 107 -6.86 -0.06 10.39
C LEU A 107 -5.56 0.35 11.06
N PHE A 108 -4.65 -0.61 11.26
CA PHE A 108 -3.29 -0.37 11.73
C PHE A 108 -2.29 -0.62 10.60
N ILE A 109 -1.47 0.38 10.29
CA ILE A 109 -0.40 0.28 9.30
C ILE A 109 0.91 0.63 9.98
N ASN A 110 1.79 -0.36 10.12
CA ASN A 110 3.14 -0.20 10.62
C ASN A 110 4.13 -0.35 9.46
N LEU A 111 4.74 0.76 9.09
CA LEU A 111 5.81 0.80 8.09
C LEU A 111 7.12 1.00 8.83
N CYS A 112 7.94 -0.05 8.93
CA CYS A 112 9.26 0.04 9.54
C CYS A 112 10.34 -0.05 8.46
N SER A 113 11.04 1.06 8.21
CA SER A 113 12.37 0.99 7.61
C SER A 113 13.34 0.72 8.75
N SER A 114 13.95 -0.46 8.79
CA SER A 114 14.83 -0.88 9.89
C SER A 114 16.01 0.10 10.07
N VAL A 115 15.85 1.08 10.97
CA VAL A 115 16.90 1.94 11.53
C VAL A 115 16.86 1.92 13.07
N PHE A 116 15.93 1.19 13.69
CA PHE A 116 15.82 1.12 15.16
C PHE A 116 15.76 -0.34 15.67
N PRO A 117 16.62 -0.74 16.62
CA PRO A 117 16.73 -2.13 17.08
C PRO A 117 15.67 -2.60 18.10
N ASN A 118 14.62 -1.81 18.40
CA ASN A 118 13.70 -2.09 19.52
C ASN A 118 12.21 -2.24 19.10
N ALA A 119 11.92 -3.01 18.06
CA ALA A 119 10.55 -3.47 17.77
C ALA A 119 10.43 -4.96 18.12
N ILE A 120 9.34 -5.34 18.79
CA ILE A 120 9.07 -6.70 19.25
C ILE A 120 8.82 -7.60 18.03
N TYR A 121 9.68 -8.60 17.83
CA TYR A 121 9.60 -9.57 16.74
C TYR A 121 8.71 -10.76 17.14
N VAL A 122 7.72 -11.09 16.30
CA VAL A 122 7.09 -12.43 16.26
C VAL A 122 7.45 -13.04 14.90
N ALA A 123 8.64 -13.63 14.86
CA ALA A 123 9.15 -14.38 13.71
C ALA A 123 8.75 -15.86 13.86
N GLU A 124 7.91 -16.34 12.94
CA GLU A 124 7.84 -17.76 12.61
C GLU A 124 8.28 -17.92 11.16
N ASN A 125 9.37 -18.68 11.00
CA ASN A 125 9.98 -19.22 9.78
C ASN A 125 10.67 -18.27 8.78
N SER A 126 12.01 -18.40 8.84
CA SER A 126 13.07 -18.39 7.81
C SER A 126 12.73 -18.10 6.34
N ASP A 127 13.66 -17.33 5.74
CA ASP A 127 14.05 -17.30 4.32
C ASP A 127 13.24 -16.47 3.32
N TYR A 128 12.92 -15.22 3.65
CA TYR A 128 12.48 -14.25 2.63
C TYR A 128 13.23 -12.93 2.71
N HIS A 129 13.91 -12.60 1.60
CA HIS A 129 14.66 -11.36 1.39
C HIS A 129 13.80 -10.08 1.33
N TRP A 130 12.48 -10.20 1.54
CA TRP A 130 11.51 -9.11 1.75
C TRP A 130 10.38 -9.67 2.62
N CYS A 131 10.25 -9.24 3.88
CA CYS A 131 9.20 -9.71 4.78
C CYS A 131 8.09 -8.66 4.90
N SER A 132 7.02 -8.81 4.12
CA SER A 132 5.75 -8.11 4.37
C SER A 132 4.78 -9.09 5.01
N LYS A 133 4.42 -8.86 6.28
CA LYS A 133 3.46 -9.68 7.01
C LYS A 133 2.15 -8.92 7.13
N ILE A 134 1.13 -9.42 6.46
CA ILE A 134 -0.23 -8.89 6.60
C ILE A 134 -0.97 -9.81 7.58
N LYS A 135 -1.42 -9.25 8.71
CA LYS A 135 -2.19 -9.96 9.73
C LYS A 135 -3.64 -9.47 9.70
N TRP A 136 -4.56 -10.43 9.67
CA TRP A 136 -5.99 -10.18 9.71
C TRP A 136 -6.55 -10.74 11.02
N ASP A 137 -7.31 -9.93 11.76
CA ASP A 137 -7.96 -10.34 13.00
C ASP A 137 -9.48 -10.27 12.83
N PHE A 138 -10.17 -11.38 13.08
CA PHE A 138 -11.61 -11.57 12.84
C PHE A 138 -12.36 -11.91 14.13
N LEU A 139 -13.66 -11.59 14.21
CA LEU A 139 -14.54 -12.22 15.18
C LEU A 139 -15.09 -13.51 14.55
N ALA A 140 -14.86 -14.66 15.19
CA ALA A 140 -15.74 -15.80 14.97
C ALA A 140 -17.11 -15.40 15.53
N SER A 141 -18.15 -15.37 14.69
CA SER A 141 -19.50 -15.38 15.25
C SER A 141 -19.67 -16.74 15.91
N GLU A 142 -19.82 -16.77 17.24
CA GLU A 142 -20.39 -17.93 17.90
C GLU A 142 -21.77 -18.16 17.27
N SER A 143 -21.93 -19.32 16.62
CA SER A 143 -23.22 -19.85 16.16
C SER A 143 -23.97 -20.47 17.33
#